data_AF-V5GLS0-F1
#
_entry.id   AF-V5GLS0-F1
#
_cell.length_a   1.000
_cell.length_b   1.000
_cell.length_c   1.000
_cell.angle_alpha   90.00
_cell.angle_beta   90.00
_cell.angle_gamma   90.00
#
_symmetry.space_group_name_H-M   'P 1'
#
loop_
_entity.id
_entity.type
_entity.pdbx_description
1 polymer ?
#
loop_
_entity_poly.entity_id
_entity_poly.type
_entity_poly.pdbx_seq_one_letter_code
_entity_poly.pdbx_strand_id
1 'polypeptide(L)'
;MKLVLSLAIFACGSLVGTSGVNPPIMKIRNATGVVEMNATQWVKWRTYNLTDPSRGNPLQCENFKVVEKRTPTNYSLQYTYRSGNRWEARNETLMLYDHDKRGFPYIMYFARKPDDLYATYNLLLYSNYVNCTILRIPFRSQGKRHCDLWMANTTASQEPPELCKQRIY
;
A
#
# COMPACT_ATOMS: atom_id res chain seq x y z
N MET A 1 17.95 22.60 -18.16
CA MET A 1 18.02 21.13 -18.04
C MET A 1 18.77 20.79 -16.75
N LYS A 2 18.09 20.21 -15.76
CA LYS A 2 18.75 19.51 -14.66
C LYS A 2 18.09 18.14 -14.55
N LEU A 3 18.76 17.15 -15.13
CA LEU A 3 18.54 15.75 -14.83
C LEU A 3 18.77 15.56 -13.33
N VAL A 4 17.75 15.13 -12.59
CA VAL A 4 17.96 14.38 -11.35
C VAL A 4 17.27 13.04 -11.53
N LEU A 5 17.95 12.18 -12.28
CA LEU A 5 17.65 10.77 -12.37
C LEU A 5 18.23 10.09 -11.12
N SER A 6 17.62 10.29 -9.95
CA SER A 6 17.96 9.48 -8.78
C SER A 6 17.24 8.14 -8.90
N LEU A 7 17.89 7.20 -9.58
CA LEU A 7 17.68 5.77 -9.36
C LEU A 7 18.06 5.47 -7.91
N ALA A 8 17.10 5.60 -7.01
CA ALA A 8 17.18 4.91 -5.74
C ALA A 8 16.16 3.79 -5.78
N ILE A 9 16.61 2.63 -6.24
CA ILE A 9 15.89 1.36 -6.05
C ILE A 9 16.00 1.06 -4.55
N PHE A 10 15.16 1.73 -3.74
CA PHE A 10 15.07 1.48 -2.31
C PHE A 10 14.39 0.11 -2.13
N ALA A 11 15.17 -0.89 -1.77
CA ALA A 11 14.64 -2.19 -1.39
C ALA A 11 13.83 -2.03 -0.09
N CYS A 12 12.61 -2.57 -0.09
CA CYS A 12 11.70 -2.52 1.04
C CYS A 12 12.25 -3.32 2.24
N GLY A 13 13.03 -2.66 3.10
CA GLY A 13 13.38 -3.16 4.43
C GLY A 13 14.86 -3.14 4.79
N SER A 14 15.43 -1.95 5.02
CA SER A 14 16.72 -1.84 5.71
C SER A 14 16.61 -1.42 7.18
N LEU A 15 15.55 -0.72 7.61
CA LEU A 15 15.52 -0.12 8.96
C LEU A 15 14.14 -0.23 9.63
N VAL A 16 13.83 -1.42 10.15
CA VAL A 16 13.04 -1.50 11.40
C VAL A 16 14.05 -1.58 12.54
N GLY A 17 14.73 -0.47 12.81
CA GLY A 17 15.77 -0.44 13.83
C GLY A 17 16.14 0.98 14.22
N THR A 18 16.07 1.24 15.54
CA THR A 18 16.69 2.36 16.28
C THR A 18 15.90 3.67 16.42
N SER A 19 14.83 3.66 17.22
CA SER A 19 14.57 4.77 18.16
C SER A 19 13.58 4.40 19.28
N GLY A 20 14.12 4.14 20.47
CA GLY A 20 13.52 4.47 21.77
C GLY A 20 12.34 3.65 22.33
N VAL A 21 11.31 3.34 21.56
CA VAL A 21 10.15 2.54 22.02
C VAL A 21 9.64 1.74 20.83
N ASN A 22 9.85 0.43 20.84
CA ASN A 22 9.20 -0.45 19.86
C ASN A 22 7.77 -0.70 20.33
N PRO A 23 6.74 -0.06 19.74
CA PRO A 23 5.37 -0.43 20.05
C PRO A 23 5.18 -1.93 19.77
N PRO A 24 4.32 -2.64 20.53
CA PRO A 24 4.00 -4.03 20.24
C PRO A 24 3.65 -4.19 18.76
N ILE A 25 4.17 -5.24 18.11
CA ILE A 25 4.02 -5.48 16.67
C ILE A 25 2.54 -5.38 16.24
N MET A 26 1.61 -5.88 17.08
CA MET A 26 0.17 -5.76 16.85
C MET A 26 -0.32 -4.31 16.69
N LYS A 27 0.21 -3.38 17.49
CA LYS A 27 -0.17 -1.95 17.46
C LYS A 27 0.28 -1.20 16.22
N ILE A 28 1.08 -1.81 15.35
CA ILE A 28 1.56 -1.18 14.12
C ILE A 28 1.35 -2.01 12.86
N ARG A 29 0.97 -3.29 13.00
CA ARG A 29 0.84 -4.24 11.89
C ARG A 29 -0.48 -5.00 11.86
N ASN A 30 -1.49 -4.54 12.61
CA ASN A 30 -2.85 -5.05 12.47
C ASN A 30 -3.54 -4.42 11.25
N ALA A 31 -3.85 -5.22 10.24
CA ALA A 31 -4.49 -4.79 9.00
C ALA A 31 -5.98 -4.43 9.19
N THR A 32 -6.62 -4.94 10.24
CA THR A 32 -8.00 -4.54 10.59
C THR A 32 -8.09 -3.03 10.83
N GLY A 33 -7.12 -2.47 11.56
CA GLY A 33 -7.07 -1.03 11.80
C GLY A 33 -6.93 -0.21 10.50
N VAL A 34 -6.26 -0.75 9.47
CA VAL A 34 -6.09 -0.07 8.18
C VAL A 34 -7.42 0.02 7.42
N VAL A 35 -8.18 -1.08 7.37
CA VAL A 35 -9.46 -1.12 6.64
C VAL A 35 -10.57 -0.36 7.36
N GLU A 36 -10.48 -0.23 8.70
CA GLU A 36 -11.48 0.47 9.52
C GLU A 36 -11.27 1.98 9.61
N MET A 37 -10.18 2.54 9.03
CA MET A 37 -9.97 4.00 8.95
C MET A 37 -11.07 4.74 8.14
N ASN A 38 -11.94 4.02 7.42
CA ASN A 38 -13.04 4.55 6.61
C ASN A 38 -12.65 5.76 5.73
N ALA A 39 -11.50 5.64 5.06
CA ALA A 39 -10.90 6.72 4.30
C ALA A 39 -10.38 6.21 2.94
N THR A 40 -10.35 7.11 1.95
CA THR A 40 -9.62 6.86 0.71
C THR A 40 -8.11 6.91 1.00
N GLN A 41 -7.42 5.83 0.68
CA GLN A 41 -5.97 5.68 0.87
C GLN A 41 -5.27 5.86 -0.48
N TRP A 42 -4.49 6.93 -0.61
CA TRP A 42 -3.75 7.29 -1.81
C TRP A 42 -2.35 6.71 -1.79
N VAL A 43 -1.93 6.07 -2.88
CA VAL A 43 -0.53 5.65 -3.08
C VAL A 43 0.30 6.89 -3.39
N LYS A 44 1.05 7.35 -2.40
CA LYS A 44 1.93 8.53 -2.54
C LYS A 44 3.28 8.20 -3.12
N TRP A 45 3.81 7.03 -2.74
CA TRP A 45 5.13 6.63 -3.15
C TRP A 45 5.19 5.12 -3.31
N ARG A 46 6.05 4.67 -4.22
CA ARG A 46 6.27 3.26 -4.53
C ARG A 46 7.71 3.02 -5.00
N THR A 47 8.20 1.79 -4.87
CA THR A 47 9.55 1.39 -5.32
C THR A 47 9.57 0.52 -6.59
N TYR A 48 8.50 0.56 -7.37
CA TYR A 48 8.33 -0.21 -8.60
C TYR A 48 7.51 0.56 -9.62
N ASN A 49 7.68 0.21 -10.89
CA ASN A 49 6.93 0.83 -11.97
C ASN A 49 5.65 0.05 -12.23
N LEU A 50 4.53 0.77 -12.34
CA LEU A 50 3.23 0.20 -12.69
C LEU A 50 2.70 0.93 -13.92
N THR A 51 2.39 0.17 -14.96
CA THR A 51 1.85 0.68 -16.22
C THR A 51 0.54 -0.01 -16.55
N ASP A 52 -0.33 0.71 -17.23
CA ASP A 52 -1.54 0.17 -17.85
C ASP A 52 -1.13 -0.88 -18.91
N PRO A 53 -1.56 -2.14 -18.78
CA PRO A 53 -1.21 -3.21 -19.71
C PRO A 53 -1.75 -2.97 -21.13
N SER A 54 -2.90 -2.30 -21.26
CA SER A 54 -3.56 -2.08 -22.55
C SER A 54 -3.00 -0.85 -23.28
N ARG A 55 -2.48 0.13 -22.54
CA ARG A 55 -2.06 1.43 -23.11
C ARG A 55 -0.58 1.74 -22.96
N GLY A 56 0.13 1.05 -22.07
CA GLY A 56 1.53 1.33 -21.72
C GLY A 56 1.75 2.58 -20.88
N ASN A 57 0.69 3.32 -20.50
CA ASN A 57 0.81 4.54 -19.70
C ASN A 57 1.17 4.22 -18.24
N PRO A 58 2.06 4.99 -17.59
CA PRO A 58 2.25 4.90 -16.14
C PRO A 58 0.94 5.16 -15.39
N LEU A 59 0.69 4.38 -14.33
CA LEU A 59 -0.45 4.61 -13.46
C LEU A 59 -0.17 5.77 -12.51
N GLN A 60 -1.12 6.69 -12.41
CA GLN A 60 -1.05 7.89 -11.59
C GLN A 60 -2.24 7.95 -10.64
N CYS A 61 -2.12 8.72 -9.56
CA CYS A 61 -3.22 9.02 -8.63
C CYS A 61 -3.94 7.76 -8.11
N GLU A 62 -3.19 6.67 -7.90
CA GLU A 62 -3.75 5.42 -7.38
C GLU A 62 -4.33 5.63 -5.99
N ASN A 63 -5.52 5.11 -5.77
CA ASN A 63 -6.15 5.09 -4.46
C ASN A 63 -7.05 3.87 -4.24
N PHE A 64 -7.24 3.58 -2.96
CA PHE A 64 -8.01 2.45 -2.47
C PHE A 64 -9.04 2.92 -1.47
N LYS A 65 -10.27 2.45 -1.59
CA LYS A 65 -11.33 2.73 -0.62
C LYS A 65 -12.08 1.45 -0.31
N VAL A 66 -12.20 1.13 0.98
CA VAL A 66 -13.10 0.06 1.42
C VAL A 66 -14.53 0.55 1.21
N VAL A 67 -15.30 -0.18 0.40
CA VAL A 67 -16.69 0.16 0.07
C VAL A 67 -17.66 -0.56 1.01
N GLU A 68 -17.35 -1.81 1.33
CA GLU A 68 -18.25 -2.69 2.09
C GLU A 68 -17.44 -3.67 2.95
N LYS A 69 -17.91 -3.92 4.17
CA LYS A 69 -17.46 -5.01 5.03
C LYS A 69 -18.44 -6.17 4.88
N ARG A 70 -17.98 -7.29 4.28
CA ARG A 70 -18.80 -8.49 4.05
C ARG A 70 -18.73 -9.46 5.23
N THR A 71 -17.52 -9.68 5.73
CA THR A 71 -17.25 -10.46 6.94
C THR A 71 -16.13 -9.77 7.75
N PRO A 72 -15.78 -10.23 8.97
CA PRO A 72 -14.67 -9.66 9.72
C PRO A 72 -13.32 -9.63 8.97
N THR A 73 -13.12 -10.52 8.00
CA THR A 73 -11.88 -10.65 7.23
C THR A 73 -12.07 -10.42 5.72
N ASN A 74 -13.28 -10.14 5.24
CA ASN A 74 -13.59 -9.99 3.81
C ASN A 74 -14.29 -8.65 3.54
N TYR A 75 -13.74 -7.90 2.59
CA TYR A 75 -14.15 -6.55 2.25
C TYR A 75 -14.26 -6.37 0.74
N SER A 76 -15.16 -5.50 0.31
CA SER A 76 -15.16 -4.93 -1.03
C SER A 76 -14.23 -3.72 -1.05
N LEU A 77 -13.26 -3.71 -1.96
CA LEU A 77 -12.26 -2.66 -2.10
C LEU A 77 -12.38 -2.03 -3.48
N GLN A 78 -12.67 -0.73 -3.55
CA GLN A 78 -12.59 0.01 -4.81
C GLN A 78 -11.15 0.46 -5.03
N TYR A 79 -10.59 0.09 -6.17
CA TYR A 79 -9.29 0.54 -6.64
C TYR A 79 -9.49 1.49 -7.82
N THR A 80 -8.96 2.71 -7.68
CA THR A 80 -9.08 3.78 -8.67
C THR A 80 -7.70 4.27 -9.06
N TYR A 81 -7.50 4.56 -10.34
CA TYR A 81 -6.25 5.10 -10.84
C TYR A 81 -6.48 5.92 -12.11
N ARG A 82 -5.46 6.70 -12.50
CA ARG A 82 -5.43 7.44 -13.75
C ARG A 82 -4.40 6.83 -14.70
N SER A 83 -4.82 6.56 -15.93
CA SER A 83 -3.97 6.08 -17.04
C SER A 83 -4.00 7.12 -18.16
N GLY A 84 -2.92 7.89 -18.30
CA GLY A 84 -2.89 9.06 -19.17
C GLY A 84 -3.97 10.08 -18.77
N ASN A 85 -4.96 10.33 -19.62
CA ASN A 85 -6.04 11.29 -19.36
C ASN A 85 -7.36 10.62 -18.93
N ARG A 86 -7.36 9.33 -18.64
CA ARG A 86 -8.57 8.59 -18.25
C ARG A 86 -8.48 8.12 -16.81
N TRP A 87 -9.61 8.20 -16.12
CA TRP A 87 -9.81 7.58 -14.82
C TRP A 87 -10.39 6.19 -15.02
N GLU A 88 -9.83 5.22 -14.32
CA GLU A 88 -10.27 3.83 -14.30
C GLU A 88 -10.61 3.48 -12.84
N ALA A 89 -11.70 2.76 -12.63
CA ALA A 89 -12.13 2.30 -11.32
C ALA A 89 -12.63 0.86 -11.41
N ARG A 90 -12.23 0.03 -10.46
CA ARG A 90 -12.66 -1.37 -10.39
C ARG A 90 -12.89 -1.80 -8.95
N ASN A 91 -13.76 -2.79 -8.78
CA ASN A 91 -14.05 -3.38 -7.49
C ASN A 91 -13.25 -4.69 -7.33
N GLU A 92 -12.56 -4.79 -6.21
CA GLU A 92 -11.73 -5.91 -5.80
C GLU A 92 -12.29 -6.55 -4.53
N THR A 93 -11.96 -7.81 -4.31
CA THR A 93 -12.15 -8.43 -3.00
C THR A 93 -10.85 -8.31 -2.21
N LEU A 94 -10.93 -7.72 -1.02
CA LEU A 94 -9.85 -7.63 -0.05
C LEU A 94 -10.09 -8.64 1.07
N MET A 95 -9.13 -9.54 1.26
CA MET A 95 -9.14 -10.48 2.38
C MET A 95 -7.99 -10.21 3.36
N LEU A 96 -8.28 -10.32 4.65
CA LEU A 96 -7.30 -10.17 5.72
C LEU A 96 -6.85 -11.55 6.21
N TYR A 97 -5.53 -11.75 6.31
CA TYR A 97 -4.95 -13.01 6.76
C TYR A 97 -4.02 -12.83 7.97
N ASP A 98 -4.16 -13.77 8.91
CA ASP A 98 -3.19 -14.05 9.96
C ASP A 98 -2.51 -15.38 9.66
N HIS A 99 -1.44 -15.33 8.84
CA HIS A 99 -0.77 -16.55 8.38
C HIS A 99 0.00 -17.24 9.52
N ASP A 100 0.55 -16.46 10.45
CA ASP A 100 1.39 -16.94 11.55
C ASP A 100 0.59 -17.26 12.83
N LYS A 101 -0.75 -17.17 12.79
CA LYS A 101 -1.65 -17.36 13.95
C LYS A 101 -1.27 -16.49 15.15
N ARG A 102 -0.88 -15.23 14.90
CA ARG A 102 -0.48 -14.25 15.93
C ARG A 102 -1.66 -13.68 16.72
N GLY A 103 -2.89 -13.97 16.32
CA GLY A 103 -4.12 -13.43 16.89
C GLY A 103 -4.58 -12.13 16.23
N PHE A 104 -3.93 -11.69 15.14
CA PHE A 104 -4.34 -10.52 14.36
C PHE A 104 -3.87 -10.63 12.91
N PRO A 105 -4.66 -10.14 11.93
CA PRO A 105 -4.24 -10.16 10.55
C PRO A 105 -3.21 -9.06 10.27
N TYR A 106 -2.17 -9.40 9.51
CA TYR A 106 -1.12 -8.45 9.09
C TYR A 106 -0.87 -8.49 7.58
N ILE A 107 -1.69 -9.24 6.86
CA ILE A 107 -1.63 -9.40 5.41
C ILE A 107 -2.93 -8.92 4.80
N MET A 108 -2.80 -8.11 3.74
CA MET A 108 -3.89 -7.62 2.90
C MET A 108 -3.81 -8.31 1.54
N TYR A 109 -4.75 -9.21 1.27
CA TYR A 109 -4.79 -9.99 0.04
C TYR A 109 -5.75 -9.38 -0.97
N PHE A 110 -5.19 -8.79 -2.03
CA PHE A 110 -5.93 -8.16 -3.14
C PHE A 110 -5.02 -8.03 -4.38
N ALA A 111 -5.61 -7.78 -5.54
CA ALA A 111 -4.86 -7.58 -6.79
C ALA A 111 -4.24 -6.18 -6.83
N ARG A 112 -2.91 -6.10 -7.02
CA ARG A 112 -2.21 -4.80 -7.16
C ARG A 112 -2.16 -4.30 -8.59
N LYS A 113 -2.19 -5.18 -9.58
CA LYS A 113 -2.09 -4.80 -11.00
C LYS A 113 -3.45 -4.82 -11.71
N PRO A 114 -3.74 -3.87 -12.62
CA PRO A 114 -4.94 -3.86 -13.46
C PRO A 114 -5.27 -5.19 -14.17
N ASP A 115 -4.27 -5.96 -14.56
CA ASP A 115 -4.38 -7.26 -15.22
C ASP A 115 -3.84 -8.41 -14.35
N ASP A 116 -3.62 -8.20 -13.05
CA ASP A 116 -3.26 -9.31 -12.18
C ASP A 116 -4.46 -10.27 -12.12
N LEU A 117 -4.29 -11.43 -12.74
CA LEU A 117 -5.25 -12.54 -12.64
C LEU A 117 -5.33 -13.08 -11.20
N TYR A 118 -4.35 -12.74 -10.36
CA TYR A 118 -4.21 -13.27 -9.01
C TYR A 118 -4.01 -12.15 -8.01
N ALA A 119 -4.80 -12.18 -6.94
CA ALA A 119 -4.54 -11.38 -5.76
C ALA A 119 -3.19 -11.78 -5.12
N THR A 120 -2.56 -10.82 -4.44
CA THR A 120 -1.24 -10.99 -3.86
C THR A 120 -1.25 -10.72 -2.37
N TYR A 121 -0.35 -11.40 -1.64
CA TYR A 121 -0.19 -11.21 -0.20
C TYR A 121 0.63 -9.94 0.08
N ASN A 122 -0.06 -8.80 0.18
CA ASN A 122 0.56 -7.52 0.53
C ASN A 122 0.76 -7.45 2.04
N LEU A 123 2.00 -7.31 2.48
CA LEU A 123 2.37 -7.42 3.88
C LEU A 123 2.34 -6.04 4.54
N LEU A 124 1.53 -5.86 5.58
CA LEU A 124 1.55 -4.63 6.39
C LEU A 124 2.85 -4.56 7.21
N LEU A 125 3.68 -3.57 6.91
CA LEU A 125 4.92 -3.31 7.64
C LEU A 125 4.71 -2.31 8.77
N TYR A 126 3.86 -1.31 8.54
CA TYR A 126 3.56 -0.26 9.51
C TYR A 126 2.26 0.46 9.15
N SER A 127 1.49 0.86 10.15
CA SER A 127 0.47 1.91 10.03
C SER A 127 0.41 2.69 11.32
N ASN A 128 0.15 3.99 11.22
CA ASN A 128 -0.20 4.82 12.37
C ASN A 128 -1.73 4.90 12.60
N TYR A 129 -2.53 4.27 11.73
CA TYR A 129 -4.00 4.26 11.76
C TYR A 129 -4.67 5.64 11.77
N VAL A 130 -3.96 6.66 11.29
CA VAL A 130 -4.48 8.02 11.16
C VAL A 130 -4.44 8.46 9.70
N ASN A 131 -3.26 8.38 9.09
CA ASN A 131 -3.04 8.91 7.75
C ASN A 131 -1.91 8.23 6.99
N CYS A 132 -1.27 7.20 7.54
CA CYS A 132 -0.10 6.59 6.90
C CYS A 132 -0.04 5.08 7.12
N THR A 133 0.21 4.37 6.02
CA THR A 133 0.36 2.92 5.97
C THR A 133 1.49 2.55 5.00
N ILE A 134 2.34 1.61 5.38
CA ILE A 134 3.44 1.08 4.57
C ILE A 134 3.18 -0.40 4.34
N LEU A 135 3.04 -0.76 3.05
CA LEU A 135 2.86 -2.13 2.61
C LEU A 135 4.10 -2.61 1.88
N ARG A 136 4.50 -3.86 2.10
CA ARG A 136 5.39 -4.56 1.19
C ARG A 136 4.56 -5.25 0.13
N ILE A 137 4.87 -4.93 -1.12
CA ILE A 137 4.22 -5.43 -2.31
C ILE A 137 5.13 -6.49 -2.97
N PRO A 138 4.65 -7.73 -3.14
CA PRO A 138 5.36 -8.72 -3.94
C PRO A 138 5.11 -8.43 -5.43
N PHE A 139 6.15 -8.00 -6.17
CA PHE A 139 6.02 -7.67 -7.58
C PHE A 139 7.01 -8.48 -8.43
N ARG A 140 6.72 -9.77 -8.64
CA ARG A 140 7.69 -10.79 -9.11
C ARG A 140 8.50 -10.38 -10.35
N SER A 141 7.92 -9.64 -11.29
CA SER A 141 8.60 -9.18 -12.50
C SER A 141 9.68 -8.11 -12.27
N GLN A 142 9.64 -7.41 -11.12
CA GLN A 142 10.64 -6.39 -10.74
C GLN A 142 11.35 -6.71 -9.42
N GLY A 143 10.99 -7.81 -8.76
CA GLY A 143 11.59 -8.25 -7.50
C GLY A 143 10.56 -8.67 -6.44
N LYS A 144 11.03 -9.00 -5.23
CA LYS A 144 10.13 -9.46 -4.14
C LYS A 144 9.98 -8.46 -3.00
N ARG A 145 10.69 -7.32 -3.05
CA ARG A 145 10.80 -6.38 -1.93
C ARG A 145 10.48 -4.97 -2.38
N HIS A 146 9.26 -4.77 -2.87
CA HIS A 146 8.75 -3.44 -3.15
C HIS A 146 7.90 -2.91 -2.01
N CYS A 147 7.82 -1.60 -1.90
CA CYS A 147 7.09 -0.90 -0.86
C CYS A 147 6.10 0.06 -1.52
N ASP A 148 4.92 0.18 -0.92
CA ASP A 148 3.96 1.24 -1.17
C ASP A 148 3.80 2.09 0.11
N LEU A 149 3.81 3.41 -0.05
CA LEU A 149 3.38 4.37 0.96
C LEU A 149 1.96 4.82 0.65
N TRP A 150 1.03 4.45 1.52
CA TRP A 150 -0.36 4.86 1.43
C TRP A 150 -0.63 5.98 2.42
N MET A 151 -1.38 6.99 1.98
CA MET A 151 -1.87 8.05 2.85
C MET A 151 -3.38 8.17 2.82
N ALA A 152 -3.98 8.22 4.02
CA ALA A 152 -5.41 8.44 4.22
C ALA A 152 -5.67 9.87 4.69
N ASN A 153 -6.90 10.38 4.54
CA ASN A 153 -7.35 11.66 5.11
C ASN A 153 -6.43 12.87 4.83
N THR A 154 -5.77 12.86 3.68
CA THR A 154 -4.76 13.86 3.29
C THR A 154 -5.04 14.34 1.88
N THR A 155 -4.58 15.56 1.56
CA THR A 155 -4.64 16.06 0.19
C THR A 155 -3.55 15.45 -0.67
N ALA A 156 -3.71 15.50 -2.00
CA ALA A 156 -2.71 14.99 -2.94
C ALA A 156 -1.33 15.66 -2.78
N SER A 157 -1.26 16.91 -2.30
CA SER A 157 -0.03 17.68 -2.09
C SER A 157 0.58 17.54 -0.69
N GLN A 158 -0.14 16.96 0.27
CA GLN A 158 0.39 16.81 1.63
C GLN A 158 1.51 15.78 1.67
N GLU A 159 2.60 16.15 2.36
CA GLU A 159 3.75 15.28 2.61
C GLU A 159 3.44 14.22 3.67
N PRO A 160 4.03 13.01 3.58
CA PRO A 160 3.87 12.00 4.60
C PRO A 160 4.46 12.41 5.96
N PRO A 161 3.86 11.95 7.08
CA PRO A 161 4.42 12.16 8.41
C PRO A 161 5.88 11.71 8.49
N GLU A 162 6.70 12.41 9.26
CA GLU A 162 8.14 12.14 9.36
C GLU A 162 8.44 10.68 9.75
N LEU A 163 7.69 10.15 10.72
CA LEU A 163 7.80 8.76 11.16
C LEU A 163 7.54 7.73 10.04
N CYS A 164 6.75 8.09 9.03
CA CYS A 164 6.50 7.23 7.88
C CYS A 164 7.62 7.29 6.87
N LYS A 165 8.17 8.48 6.62
CA LYS A 165 9.35 8.65 5.78
C LYS A 165 10.51 7.86 6.35
N GLN A 166 10.78 8.00 7.66
CA GLN A 166 11.85 7.27 8.37
C GLN A 166 11.69 5.74 8.38
N ARG A 167 10.49 5.20 8.16
CA ARG A 167 10.25 3.74 8.09
C ARG A 167 10.31 3.17 6.67
N ILE A 168 10.30 4.04 5.67
CA ILE A 168 10.47 3.67 4.26
C ILE A 168 11.92 3.76 3.82
N TYR A 169 12.65 4.76 4.34
CA TYR A 169 14.08 4.96 4.11
C TYR A 169 14.92 4.18 5.13
#